data_AF-A0A2I1G778-F1
#
_entry.id   AF-A0A2I1G778-F1
#
_cell.length_a   1.000
_cell.length_b   1.000
_cell.length_c   1.000
_cell.angle_alpha   90.00
_cell.angle_beta   90.00
_cell.angle_gamma   90.00
#
_symmetry.space_group_name_H-M   'P 1'
#
loop_
_entity.id
_entity.type
_entity.pdbx_description
1 polymer ?
#
loop_
_entity_poly.entity_id
_entity_poly.type
_entity_poly.pdbx_seq_one_letter_code
_entity_poly.pdbx_strand_id
1 'polypeptide(L)' 'MTDDDDLYYLFSIHDVNRDGYLDGHELREAFIDDEFGDSEGLKLEEIVEMIDHVLLEDDMNNDGKISWEEYLLSQSYHQV' A
#
# COMPACT_ATOMS: atom_id res chain seq x y z
N MET A 1 21.00 6.63 -6.52
CA MET A 1 20.31 7.94 -6.66
C MET A 1 19.03 7.75 -7.48
N THR A 2 18.36 6.61 -7.34
CA THR A 2 17.21 6.27 -8.21
C THR A 2 16.15 5.48 -7.46
N ASP A 3 16.52 4.73 -6.43
CA ASP A 3 15.55 3.92 -5.68
C ASP A 3 14.56 4.80 -4.88
N ASP A 4 15.02 5.84 -4.19
CA ASP A 4 14.13 6.69 -3.36
C ASP A 4 13.08 7.46 -4.18
N ASP A 5 13.47 7.99 -5.36
CA ASP A 5 12.54 8.71 -6.24
C ASP A 5 11.51 7.76 -6.87
N ASP A 6 11.91 6.56 -7.27
CA ASP A 6 11.00 5.55 -7.81
C ASP A 6 10.05 5.00 -6.73
N LEU A 7 10.53 4.78 -5.50
CA LEU A 7 9.69 4.43 -4.36
C LEU A 7 8.70 5.55 -4.01
N TYR A 8 9.16 6.80 -4.03
CA TYR A 8 8.30 7.94 -3.73
C TYR A 8 7.23 8.13 -4.81
N TYR A 9 7.60 7.89 -6.06
CA TYR A 9 6.65 7.89 -7.17
C TYR A 9 5.59 6.80 -7.00
N LEU A 10 5.99 5.56 -6.66
CA LEU A 10 5.06 4.46 -6.43
C LEU A 10 4.12 4.76 -5.25
N PHE A 11 4.68 5.25 -4.14
CA PHE A 11 3.90 5.71 -2.99
C PHE A 11 2.89 6.80 -3.39
N SER A 12 3.34 7.82 -4.12
CA SER A 12 2.50 8.93 -4.55
C SER A 12 1.42 8.55 -5.57
N ILE A 13 1.58 7.45 -6.31
CA ILE A 13 0.53 6.94 -7.20
C ILE A 13 -0.63 6.38 -6.38
N HIS A 14 -0.32 5.71 -5.27
CA HIS A 14 -1.31 5.08 -4.40
C HIS A 14 -1.90 6.04 -3.35
N ASP A 15 -1.17 7.11 -2.99
CA ASP A 15 -1.66 8.21 -2.14
C ASP A 15 -2.65 9.10 -2.93
N VAL A 16 -3.90 8.65 -3.00
CA VAL A 16 -4.99 9.31 -3.74
C VAL A 16 -5.34 10.64 -3.10
N ASN A 17 -5.34 10.70 -1.77
CA ASN A 17 -5.77 11.86 -1.02
C ASN A 17 -4.62 12.90 -0.83
N ARG A 18 -3.37 12.50 -1.09
CA ARG A 18 -2.13 13.28 -0.97
C ARG A 18 -1.85 13.78 0.44
N ASP A 19 -2.19 12.99 1.45
CA ASP A 19 -1.91 13.28 2.86
C ASP A 19 -0.51 12.81 3.28
N GLY A 20 0.20 12.08 2.42
CA GLY A 20 1.54 11.55 2.70
C GLY A 20 1.53 10.23 3.48
N TYR A 21 0.37 9.56 3.55
CA TYR A 21 0.17 8.27 4.18
C TYR A 21 -0.62 7.37 3.21
N LEU A 22 -0.45 6.04 3.33
CA LEU A 22 -1.32 5.08 2.64
C LEU A 22 -2.26 4.47 3.66
N ASP A 23 -3.53 4.83 3.57
CA ASP A 23 -4.56 4.23 4.42
C ASP A 23 -5.20 2.98 3.77
N GLY A 24 -5.86 2.16 4.59
CA GLY A 24 -6.48 0.93 4.10
C GLY A 24 -7.49 1.14 2.96
N HIS A 25 -8.15 2.30 2.87
CA HIS A 25 -9.00 2.63 1.74
C HIS A 25 -8.19 2.89 0.48
N GLU A 26 -7.06 3.57 0.57
CA GLU A 26 -6.19 3.84 -0.59
C GLU A 26 -5.54 2.57 -1.11
N LEU A 27 -5.10 1.69 -0.21
CA LEU A 27 -4.62 0.35 -0.57
C LEU A 27 -5.72 -0.45 -1.27
N ARG A 28 -6.96 -0.43 -0.76
CA ARG A 28 -8.09 -1.09 -1.44
C ARG A 28 -8.29 -0.57 -2.85
N GLU A 29 -8.24 0.75 -3.05
CA GLU A 29 -8.49 1.35 -4.35
C GLU A 29 -7.32 1.02 -5.28
N ALA A 30 -6.10 0.95 -4.78
CA ALA A 30 -4.94 0.49 -5.53
C ALA A 30 -5.08 -0.98 -5.97
N PHE A 31 -5.47 -1.90 -5.09
CA PHE A 31 -5.70 -3.31 -5.45
C PHE A 31 -6.86 -3.47 -6.44
N ILE A 32 -7.90 -2.64 -6.30
CA ILE A 32 -9.00 -2.62 -7.25
C ILE A 32 -8.53 -2.04 -8.59
N ASP A 33 -7.82 -0.91 -8.63
CA ASP A 33 -7.41 -0.26 -9.88
C ASP A 33 -6.34 -1.05 -10.65
N ASP A 34 -5.39 -1.68 -9.95
CA ASP A 34 -4.32 -2.50 -10.55
C ASP A 34 -4.87 -3.81 -11.15
N GLU A 35 -5.94 -4.38 -10.57
CA GLU A 35 -6.50 -5.68 -10.98
C GLU A 35 -7.81 -5.59 -11.79
N PHE A 36 -8.55 -4.47 -11.76
CA PHE A 36 -9.82 -4.28 -12.47
C PHE A 36 -9.68 -3.84 -13.93
N GLY A 37 -8.61 -4.29 -14.59
CA GLY A 37 -8.59 -4.38 -16.05
C GLY A 37 -9.53 -5.46 -16.60
N ASP A 38 -9.78 -6.55 -15.86
CA ASP A 38 -10.64 -7.66 -16.35
C ASP A 38 -11.09 -8.69 -15.29
N SER A 39 -10.81 -8.52 -13.99
CA SER A 39 -11.04 -9.61 -13.02
C SER A 39 -12.46 -9.62 -12.45
N GLU A 40 -13.33 -10.42 -13.08
CA GLU A 40 -14.58 -10.88 -12.49
C GLU A 40 -14.29 -11.65 -11.17
N GLY A 41 -14.36 -10.96 -10.03
CA GLY A 41 -14.81 -11.60 -8.79
C GLY A 41 -13.80 -11.88 -7.68
N LEU A 42 -12.77 -11.05 -7.49
CA LEU A 42 -12.16 -10.97 -6.15
C LEU A 42 -13.23 -10.49 -5.16
N LYS A 43 -13.44 -11.24 -4.07
CA LYS A 43 -14.38 -10.81 -3.04
C LYS A 43 -13.77 -9.65 -2.29
N LEU A 44 -14.63 -8.70 -1.92
CA LEU A 44 -14.25 -7.60 -1.02
C LEU A 44 -13.58 -8.13 0.26
N GLU A 45 -14.02 -9.30 0.74
CA GLU A 45 -13.40 -9.99 1.87
C GLU A 45 -11.90 -10.32 1.63
N GLU A 46 -11.52 -10.80 0.45
CA GLU A 46 -10.12 -11.14 0.13
C GLU A 46 -9.25 -9.90 0.03
N ILE A 47 -9.77 -8.82 -0.58
CA ILE A 47 -9.09 -7.52 -0.64
C ILE A 47 -8.86 -6.98 0.78
N VAL A 48 -9.87 -7.08 1.64
CA VAL A 48 -9.74 -6.65 3.05
C VAL A 48 -8.72 -7.49 3.79
N GLU A 49 -8.70 -8.81 3.61
CA GLU A 49 -7.69 -9.67 4.23
C GLU A 49 -6.27 -9.32 3.76
N MET A 50 -6.07 -9.03 2.48
CA MET A 50 -4.78 -8.59 1.95
C MET A 50 -4.33 -7.26 2.55
N ILE A 51 -5.24 -6.29 2.66
CA ILE A 51 -4.96 -4.99 3.27
C ILE A 51 -4.63 -5.14 4.76
N ASP A 52 -5.41 -5.93 5.49
CA ASP A 52 -5.17 -6.21 6.91
C ASP A 52 -3.79 -6.86 7.12
N HIS A 53 -3.40 -7.78 6.23
CA HIS A 53 -2.07 -8.39 6.26
C HIS A 53 -0.95 -7.36 6.03
N VAL A 54 -1.08 -6.53 5.00
CA VAL A 54 -0.10 -5.48 4.67
C VAL A 54 0.01 -4.46 5.80
N LEU A 55 -1.11 -3.98 6.32
CA LEU A 55 -1.12 -3.08 7.47
C LEU A 55 -0.50 -3.75 8.69
N LEU A 56 -0.81 -5.00 8.99
CA LEU A 56 -0.23 -5.69 10.15
C LEU A 56 1.31 -5.80 10.08
N GLU A 57 1.86 -5.96 8.87
CA GLU A 57 3.30 -6.10 8.66
C GLU A 57 4.03 -4.75 8.60
N ASP A 58 3.41 -3.74 7.99
CA ASP A 58 4.04 -2.46 7.67
C ASP A 58 3.67 -1.33 8.64
N ASP A 59 2.48 -1.36 9.24
CA ASP A 59 2.01 -0.40 10.25
C ASP A 59 2.63 -0.70 11.62
N MET A 60 3.87 -0.26 11.78
CA MET A 60 4.66 -0.43 12.99
C MET A 60 4.06 0.34 14.17
N ASN A 61 3.35 1.43 13.90
CA ASN A 61 2.82 2.32 14.92
C ASN A 61 1.34 2.04 15.28
N ASN A 62 0.66 1.21 14.48
CA ASN A 62 -0.73 0.78 14.63
C ASN A 62 -1.75 1.94 14.57
N ASP A 63 -1.50 2.96 13.74
CA ASP A 63 -2.44 4.06 13.47
C ASP A 63 -3.44 3.76 12.35
N GLY A 64 -3.31 2.60 11.70
CA GLY A 64 -4.13 2.15 10.58
C GLY A 64 -3.70 2.75 9.24
N LYS A 65 -2.49 3.31 9.15
CA LYS A 65 -1.91 3.90 7.95
C LYS A 65 -0.43 3.54 7.83
N ILE A 66 0.08 3.58 6.61
CA ILE A 66 1.51 3.39 6.33
C ILE A 66 2.11 4.75 6.01
N SER A 67 2.97 5.23 6.89
CA SER A 67 3.76 6.43 6.64
C SER A 67 4.89 6.16 5.64
N TRP A 68 5.43 7.22 5.03
CA TRP A 68 6.60 7.12 4.17
C TRP A 68 7.79 6.39 4.83
N GLU A 69 7.99 6.61 6.14
CA GLU A 69 9.07 5.96 6.89
C GLU A 69 8.83 4.44 7.02
N GLU A 70 7.58 4.04 7.30
CA GLU A 70 7.17 2.63 7.38
C GLU A 70 7.26 1.94 6.01
N TYR A 71 6.85 2.63 4.95
CA TYR A 71 6.96 2.15 3.58
C TYR A 71 8.41 1.85 3.16
N LEU A 72 9.33 2.79 3.46
CA LEU A 72 10.76 2.60 3.21
C LEU A 72 11.33 1.42 3.99
N LEU A 73 10.91 1.26 5.25
CA LEU A 73 11.33 0.13 6.08
C LEU A 73 10.84 -1.20 5.48
N SER A 74 9.54 -1.31 5.14
CA SER A 74 8.97 -2.52 4.54
C SER A 74 9.69 -2.95 3.26
N GLN A 75 9.96 -2.00 2.37
CA GLN A 75 10.69 -2.27 1.12
C GLN A 75 12.12 -2.75 1.35
N SER A 76 12.75 -2.38 2.47
CA SER A 76 14.06 -2.90 2.86
C SER A 76 14.00 -4.35 3.37
N TYR A 77 12.89 -4.75 4.01
CA TYR A 77 12.67 -6.12 4.49
C TYR A 77 12.37 -7.11 3.36
N HIS A 78 11.71 -6.67 2.29
CA HIS A 78 11.35 -7.54 1.17
C HIS A 78 12.52 -7.84 0.21
N GLN A 79 13.68 -7.20 0.40
CA GLN A 79 14.85 -7.30 -0.50
C GLN A 79 15.95 -8.29 -0.02
N VAL A 80 15.71 -9.09 1.03
CA VAL A 80 16.68 -10.05 1.61
C VAL A 80 16.30 -11.52 1.48
#